data_AF-A0A6B3ERW5-F1
#
_entry.id   AF-A0A6B3ERW5-F1
#
_cell.length_a   1.000
_cell.length_b   1.000
_cell.length_c   1.000
_cell.angle_alpha   90.00
_cell.angle_beta   90.00
_cell.angle_gamma   90.00
#
_symmetry.space_group_name_H-M   'P 1'
#
loop_
_entity.id
_entity.type
_entity.pdbx_description
1 polymer ?
#
loop_
_entity_poly.entity_id
_entity_poly.type
_entity_poly.pdbx_seq_one_letter_code
_entity_poly.pdbx_strand_id
1 'polypeptide(L)'
;EVDEEKTDLTETKPLERRVDSLLRVKDPGGGEYLIALESQTKVDPLKPAAWAYYVAYLMSKYRAPVLLLVATANRRTAKWADRAHDH
;
A
#
# COMPACT_ATOMS: atom_id res chain seq x y z
N GLU A 1 21.06 20.44 2.34
CA GLU A 1 22.03 19.61 1.59
C GLU A 1 21.20 18.66 0.74
N VAL A 2 21.53 18.52 -0.55
CA VAL A 2 20.78 17.67 -1.49
C VAL A 2 21.76 16.59 -1.94
N ASP A 3 21.48 15.36 -1.56
CA ASP A 3 22.24 14.19 -1.98
C ASP A 3 21.55 13.55 -3.18
N GLU A 4 22.33 13.26 -4.22
CA GLU A 4 21.83 12.52 -5.38
C GLU A 4 21.86 11.02 -5.09
N GLU A 5 20.70 10.38 -5.17
CA GLU A 5 20.55 8.94 -5.01
C GLU A 5 20.74 8.21 -6.35
N LYS A 6 21.11 6.93 -6.29
CA LYS A 6 21.27 6.11 -7.51
C LYS A 6 19.93 5.99 -8.25
N THR A 7 19.96 6.22 -9.55
CA THR A 7 18.77 6.11 -10.43
C THR A 7 18.38 4.67 -10.75
N ASP A 8 19.27 3.71 -10.48
CA ASP A 8 18.98 2.30 -10.64
C ASP A 8 18.14 1.79 -9.46
N LEU A 9 16.84 1.61 -9.72
CA LEU A 9 15.86 1.11 -8.76
C LEU A 9 15.76 -0.42 -8.77
N THR A 10 16.71 -1.13 -9.40
CA THR A 10 16.69 -2.59 -9.50
C THR A 10 16.90 -3.23 -8.12
N GLU A 11 15.88 -3.94 -7.63
CA GLU A 11 15.98 -4.75 -6.42
C GLU A 11 16.39 -6.20 -6.76
N THR A 12 17.52 -6.66 -6.22
CA THR A 12 18.02 -8.04 -6.41
C THR A 12 17.50 -9.03 -5.37
N LYS A 13 16.81 -8.56 -4.33
CA LYS A 13 16.19 -9.42 -3.31
C LYS A 13 14.77 -9.78 -3.74
N PRO A 14 14.33 -11.05 -3.56
CA PRO A 14 12.92 -11.38 -3.65
C PRO A 14 12.18 -10.56 -2.59
N LEU A 15 11.50 -9.50 -3.03
CA LEU A 15 10.70 -8.68 -2.15
C LEU A 15 9.40 -9.44 -1.86
N GLU A 16 9.45 -10.39 -0.93
CA GLU A 16 8.26 -11.07 -0.45
C GLU A 16 7.49 -10.12 0.49
N ARG A 17 6.82 -9.14 -0.12
CA ARG A 17 5.88 -8.28 0.57
C ARG A 17 4.49 -8.63 0.13
N ARG A 18 3.81 -9.37 1.00
CA ARG A 18 2.43 -9.82 0.83
C ARG A 18 1.54 -8.82 1.54
N VAL A 19 0.53 -8.33 0.82
CA VAL A 19 -0.64 -7.77 1.48
C VAL A 19 -1.42 -8.90 2.14
N ASP A 20 -2.07 -8.63 3.26
CA ASP A 20 -2.85 -9.66 3.98
C ASP A 20 -3.95 -10.24 3.08
N SER A 21 -4.57 -9.41 2.25
CA SER A 21 -5.47 -9.87 1.18
C SER A 21 -5.48 -8.91 0.00
N LEU A 22 -5.59 -9.46 -1.21
CA LEU A 22 -5.73 -8.70 -2.45
C LEU A 22 -7.00 -9.14 -3.18
N LEU A 23 -7.95 -8.23 -3.34
CA LEU A 23 -9.21 -8.49 -4.01
C LEU A 23 -9.27 -7.72 -5.33
N ARG A 24 -9.94 -8.29 -6.32
CA ARG A 24 -10.25 -7.60 -7.57
C ARG A 24 -11.74 -7.43 -7.69
N VAL A 25 -12.17 -6.18 -7.79
CA VAL A 25 -13.58 -5.82 -7.91
C VAL A 25 -13.85 -5.44 -9.36
N LYS A 26 -14.92 -6.00 -9.91
CA LYS A 26 -15.45 -5.65 -11.22
C LYS A 26 -16.86 -5.11 -11.03
N ASP A 27 -17.07 -3.87 -11.46
CA ASP A 27 -18.36 -3.22 -11.45
C ASP A 27 -19.20 -3.71 -12.65
N PRO A 28 -20.53 -3.88 -12.50
CA PRO A 28 -21.41 -4.26 -13.61
C PRO A 28 -21.37 -3.30 -14.82
N GLY A 29 -21.04 -2.01 -14.60
CA GLY A 29 -20.80 -0.99 -15.61
C GLY A 29 -19.40 -1.01 -16.24
N GLY A 30 -18.57 -2.02 -15.94
CA GLY A 30 -17.29 -2.26 -16.60
C GLY A 30 -16.06 -1.65 -15.92
N GLY A 31 -16.23 -1.00 -14.76
CA GLY A 31 -15.10 -0.55 -13.95
C GLY A 31 -14.35 -1.73 -13.29
N GLU A 32 -13.04 -1.62 -13.14
CA GLU A 32 -12.23 -2.59 -12.40
C GLU A 32 -11.24 -1.87 -11.49
N TYR A 33 -11.08 -2.36 -10.26
CA TYR A 33 -10.06 -1.90 -9.32
C TYR A 33 -9.63 -3.01 -8.38
N LEU A 34 -8.49 -2.82 -7.73
CA LEU A 34 -7.98 -3.70 -6.69
C LEU A 34 -8.25 -3.12 -5.31
N ILE A 35 -8.50 -3.99 -4.33
CA ILE A 35 -8.47 -3.64 -2.91
C ILE A 35 -7.29 -4.39 -2.27
N ALA A 36 -6.31 -3.63 -1.79
CA ALA A 36 -5.23 -4.13 -0.94
C ALA A 36 -5.65 -3.97 0.52
N LEU A 37 -5.92 -5.07 1.21
CA LEU A 37 -6.31 -5.09 2.62
C LEU A 37 -5.08 -5.33 3.49
N GLU A 38 -4.93 -4.49 4.52
CA GLU A 38 -3.90 -4.61 5.56
C GLU A 38 -4.57 -4.57 6.92
N SER A 39 -4.28 -5.57 7.75
CA SER A 39 -4.69 -5.56 9.15
C SER A 39 -3.61 -4.86 10.00
N GLN A 40 -4.03 -3.90 10.83
CA GLN A 40 -3.11 -3.16 11.68
C GLN A 40 -3.55 -3.22 13.14
N THR A 41 -2.74 -3.79 14.01
CA THR A 41 -3.06 -3.95 15.44
C THR A 41 -2.61 -2.77 16.29
N LYS A 42 -1.56 -2.05 15.86
CA LYS A 42 -0.94 -0.93 16.58
C LYS A 42 -0.39 0.11 15.61
N VAL A 43 -0.08 1.31 16.10
CA VAL A 43 0.68 2.30 15.34
C VAL A 43 2.03 1.71 14.93
N ASP A 44 2.38 1.84 13.64
CA ASP A 44 3.64 1.38 13.09
C ASP A 44 4.18 2.41 12.09
N PRO A 45 5.17 3.24 12.48
CA PRO A 45 5.70 4.30 11.64
C PRO A 45 6.30 3.83 10.30
N LEU A 46 6.66 2.54 10.16
CA LEU A 46 7.25 2.00 8.93
C LEU A 46 6.19 1.57 7.90
N LYS A 47 4.97 1.28 8.35
CA LYS A 47 3.90 0.78 7.50
C LYS A 47 3.49 1.73 6.37
N PRO A 48 3.40 3.07 6.55
CA PRO A 48 2.94 3.92 5.46
C PRO A 48 3.86 3.93 4.24
N ALA A 49 5.18 3.85 4.42
CA ALA A 49 6.13 3.69 3.31
C ALA A 49 5.95 2.33 2.61
N ALA A 50 5.72 1.25 3.38
CA ALA A 50 5.41 -0.06 2.82
C ALA A 50 4.08 -0.06 2.04
N TRP A 51 3.05 0.60 2.57
CA TRP A 51 1.75 0.74 1.91
C TRP A 51 1.85 1.49 0.58
N ALA A 52 2.56 2.62 0.57
CA ALA A 52 2.80 3.38 -0.66
C ALA A 52 3.50 2.52 -1.72
N TYR A 53 4.50 1.76 -1.30
CA TYR A 53 5.18 0.79 -2.17
C TYR A 53 4.19 -0.27 -2.72
N TYR A 54 3.33 -0.85 -1.88
CA TYR A 54 2.33 -1.84 -2.33
C TYR A 54 1.38 -1.27 -3.35
N VAL A 55 0.83 -0.08 -3.09
CA VAL A 55 -0.09 0.59 -4.01
C VAL A 55 0.59 0.82 -5.35
N ALA A 56 1.79 1.43 -5.37
CA ALA A 56 2.52 1.71 -6.60
C ALA A 56 2.86 0.43 -7.39
N TYR A 57 3.36 -0.60 -6.71
CA TYR A 57 3.69 -1.87 -7.32
C TYR A 57 2.46 -2.56 -7.91
N LEU A 58 1.35 -2.62 -7.15
CA LEU A 58 0.11 -3.25 -7.60
C LEU A 58 -0.51 -2.52 -8.80
N MET A 59 -0.50 -1.18 -8.78
CA MET A 59 -0.92 -0.37 -9.93
C MET A 59 -0.08 -0.68 -11.17
N SER A 60 1.24 -0.72 -11.04
CA SER A 60 2.14 -1.05 -12.16
C SER A 60 1.94 -2.48 -12.68
N LYS A 61 1.84 -3.46 -11.77
CA LYS A 61 1.72 -4.88 -12.11
C LYS A 61 0.40 -5.22 -12.77
N TYR A 62 -0.70 -4.69 -12.26
CA TYR A 62 -2.05 -5.07 -12.69
C TYR A 62 -2.71 -4.04 -13.62
N ARG A 63 -2.10 -2.86 -13.80
CA ARG A 63 -2.62 -1.78 -14.64
C ARG A 63 -4.05 -1.37 -14.29
N ALA A 64 -4.36 -1.37 -12.99
CA ALA A 64 -5.67 -1.02 -12.45
C ALA A 64 -5.53 -0.08 -11.24
N PRO A 65 -6.52 0.79 -10.96
CA PRO A 65 -6.57 1.55 -9.72
C PRO A 65 -6.51 0.62 -8.50
N VAL A 66 -5.85 1.08 -7.43
CA VAL A 66 -5.72 0.33 -6.17
C VAL A 66 -6.29 1.17 -5.04
N LEU A 67 -7.22 0.59 -4.30
CA LEU A 67 -7.70 1.09 -3.01
C LEU A 67 -6.95 0.35 -1.89
N LEU A 68 -6.24 1.10 -1.05
CA LEU A 68 -5.68 0.56 0.19
C LEU A 68 -6.76 0.63 1.29
N LEU A 69 -7.06 -0.50 1.90
CA LEU A 69 -7.97 -0.60 3.05
C LEU A 69 -7.19 -1.08 4.27
N VAL A 70 -7.04 -0.21 5.27
CA VAL A 70 -6.41 -0.58 6.56
C VAL A 70 -7.50 -0.92 7.57
N ALA A 71 -7.57 -2.19 7.99
CA ALA A 71 -8.53 -2.68 8.97
C ALA A 71 -7.89 -2.76 10.36
N THR A 72 -8.58 -2.24 11.38
CA THR A 72 -8.10 -2.27 12.77
C THR A 72 -9.24 -2.27 13.77
N ALA A 73 -9.08 -3.02 14.86
CA ALA A 73 -9.99 -2.95 16.02
C ALA A 73 -9.68 -1.77 16.97
N ASN A 74 -8.59 -1.03 16.72
CA ASN A 74 -8.11 0.03 17.60
C ASN A 74 -8.39 1.42 17.01
N ARG A 75 -9.21 2.23 17.71
CA ARG A 75 -9.57 3.59 17.25
C ARG A 75 -8.37 4.54 17.14
N ARG A 76 -7.36 4.42 18.00
CA ARG A 76 -6.12 5.22 17.92
C ARG A 76 -5.33 4.85 16.66
N THR A 77 -5.22 3.55 16.37
CA THR A 77 -4.57 3.07 15.15
C THR A 77 -5.33 3.53 13.90
N ALA A 78 -6.67 3.48 13.90
CA ALA A 78 -7.50 3.95 12.79
C ALA A 78 -7.25 5.44 12.49
N LYS A 79 -7.34 6.31 13.51
CA LYS A 79 -7.06 7.74 13.37
C LYS A 79 -5.63 8.03 12.90
N TRP A 80 -4.68 7.20 13.33
CA TRP A 80 -3.29 7.33 12.89
C TRP A 80 -3.10 6.91 11.43
N ALA A 81 -3.80 5.88 10.95
CA ALA A 81 -3.70 5.38 9.58
C ALA A 81 -4.47 6.25 8.56
N ASP A 82 -5.50 6.98 9.01
CA ASP A 82 -6.37 7.83 8.18
C ASP A 82 -5.76 9.22 7.86
N ARG A 83 -4.63 9.57 8.47
CA ARG A 83 -3.97 10.86 8.25
C ARG A 83 -3.01 10.79 7.06
N ALA A 84 -2.71 11.94 6.46
CA ALA A 84 -1.58 12.04 5.54
C ALA A 84 -0.28 11.71 6.29
N HIS A 85 0.54 10.84 5.71
CA HIS A 85 1.85 10.47 6.26
C HIS A 85 2.94 11.20 5.49
N ASP A 86 3.66 12.08 6.20
CA ASP A 86 4.90 12.64 5.70
C ASP A 86 6.00 11.58 5.79
N HIS A 87 6.81 11.49 4.74
CA HIS A 87 7.95 10.58 4.62
C HIS A 87 9.21 11.37 4.31
#